data_AF-A0A359CKV2-F1
#
_entry.id   AF-A0A359CKV2-F1
#
_cell.length_a   1.000
_cell.length_b   1.000
_cell.length_c   1.000
_cell.angle_alpha   90.00
_cell.angle_beta   90.00
_cell.angle_gamma   90.00
#
_symmetry.space_group_name_H-M   'P 1'
#
loop_
_entity.id
_entity.type
_entity.pdbx_description
1 polymer ?
#
loop_
_entity_poly.entity_id
_entity_poly.type
_entity_poly.pdbx_seq_one_letter_code
_entity_poly.pdbx_strand_id
1 'polypeptide(L)'
;NKSFLKALNYARSISENIVIFHVSVDDAATDALLKKWREYNVGIPMVVKKSPYRSIRSPLLQFIESDEYGAGPKDTVTVVMPQLVINKWWANLLHNQTSLFIRTRLLTKRNIAIVTIPYLIFED
;
A
#
# COMPACT_ATOMS: atom_id res chain seq x y z
N ASN A 1 9.47 -1.18 10.43
CA ASN A 1 8.11 -0.61 10.31
C ASN A 1 7.10 -1.69 10.73
N LYS A 2 6.56 -1.63 11.95
CA LYS A 2 5.71 -2.69 12.54
C LYS A 2 4.32 -2.79 11.88
N SER A 3 3.73 -1.68 11.47
CA SER A 3 2.41 -1.66 10.81
C SER A 3 2.46 -2.31 9.43
N PHE A 4 3.52 -2.04 8.66
CA PHE A 4 3.77 -2.71 7.37
C PHE A 4 3.90 -4.23 7.52
N LEU A 5 4.68 -4.71 8.50
CA LEU A 5 4.85 -6.15 8.72
C LEU A 5 3.51 -6.84 9.06
N LYS A 6 2.66 -6.18 9.85
CA LYS A 6 1.32 -6.70 10.15
C LYS A 6 0.46 -6.82 8.89
N ALA A 7 0.49 -5.81 8.01
CA ALA A 7 -0.21 -5.87 6.73
C ALA A 7 0.36 -6.94 5.80
N LEU A 8 1.68 -7.08 5.74
CA LEU A 8 2.36 -8.10 4.94
C LEU A 8 2.01 -9.52 5.39
N ASN A 9 1.99 -9.76 6.70
CA ASN A 9 1.61 -11.06 7.25
C ASN A 9 0.16 -11.42 6.92
N TYR A 10 -0.75 -10.44 6.97
CA TYR A 10 -2.13 -10.65 6.53
C TYR A 10 -2.20 -10.98 5.03
N ALA A 11 -1.49 -10.22 4.18
CA ALA A 11 -1.46 -10.49 2.74
C ALA A 11 -0.96 -11.92 2.45
N ARG A 12 0.08 -12.37 3.15
CA ARG A 12 0.59 -13.75 3.08
C ARG A 12 -0.40 -14.81 3.52
N SER A 13 -1.34 -14.50 4.40
CA SER A 13 -2.37 -15.46 4.81
C SER A 13 -3.48 -15.67 3.77
N ILE A 14 -3.60 -14.79 2.77
CA ILE A 14 -4.69 -14.83 1.79
C ILE A 14 -4.20 -15.05 0.35
N SER A 15 -2.91 -14.89 0.06
CA SER A 15 -2.34 -15.07 -1.29
C SER A 15 -0.83 -15.34 -1.22
N GLU A 16 -0.34 -16.17 -2.13
CA GLU A 16 1.11 -16.30 -2.42
C GLU A 16 1.56 -15.31 -3.50
N ASN A 17 0.64 -14.86 -4.37
CA ASN A 17 0.90 -13.83 -5.37
C ASN A 17 0.76 -12.44 -4.73
N ILE A 18 1.88 -11.89 -4.27
CA ILE A 18 1.96 -10.61 -3.57
C ILE A 18 2.95 -9.70 -4.30
N VAL A 19 2.55 -8.43 -4.48
CA VAL A 19 3.46 -7.37 -4.91
C VAL A 19 3.43 -6.24 -3.88
N ILE A 20 4.60 -5.81 -3.44
CA ILE A 20 4.73 -4.62 -2.59
C ILE A 20 4.73 -3.38 -3.48
N PHE A 21 3.72 -2.53 -3.33
CA PHE A 21 3.66 -1.27 -4.04
C PHE A 21 4.15 -0.11 -3.15
N HIS A 22 5.12 0.66 -3.65
CA HIS A 22 5.65 1.83 -2.97
C HIS A 22 5.65 3.05 -3.89
N VAL A 23 5.16 4.17 -3.36
CA VAL A 23 5.23 5.46 -4.05
C VAL A 23 6.44 6.22 -3.52
N SER A 24 7.41 6.45 -4.39
CA SER A 24 8.60 7.24 -4.07
C SER A 24 8.30 8.73 -4.14
N VAL A 25 8.61 9.44 -3.05
CA VAL A 25 8.55 10.90 -2.92
C VAL A 25 9.92 11.53 -2.72
N ASP A 26 10.92 10.71 -2.40
CA ASP A 26 12.32 11.05 -2.17
C ASP A 26 13.16 9.86 -2.66
N ASP A 27 13.98 10.10 -3.68
CA ASP A 27 14.79 9.06 -4.32
C ASP A 27 15.82 8.47 -3.33
N ALA A 28 16.47 9.31 -2.51
CA ALA A 28 17.49 8.83 -1.56
C ALA A 28 16.87 7.95 -0.46
N ALA A 29 15.70 8.34 0.05
CA ALA A 29 14.96 7.55 1.02
C ALA A 29 14.48 6.21 0.42
N THR A 30 14.00 6.23 -0.82
CA THR A 30 13.59 5.02 -1.55
C THR A 30 14.77 4.09 -1.81
N ASP A 31 15.94 4.60 -2.19
CA ASP A 31 17.12 3.78 -2.42
C ASP A 31 17.59 3.07 -1.15
N ALA A 32 17.59 3.77 -0.02
CA ALA A 32 17.88 3.18 1.28
C ALA A 32 16.88 2.08 1.65
N LEU A 33 15.59 2.27 1.35
CA LEU A 33 14.54 1.27 1.54
C LEU A 33 14.76 0.04 0.67
N LEU A 34 15.05 0.21 -0.62
CA LEU A 34 15.31 -0.87 -1.56
C LEU A 34 16.57 -1.66 -1.21
N LYS A 35 17.61 -0.99 -0.72
CA LYS A 35 18.82 -1.66 -0.22
C LYS A 35 18.46 -2.61 0.94
N LYS A 36 17.77 -2.11 1.96
CA LYS A 36 17.32 -2.93 3.09
C LYS A 36 16.39 -4.07 2.65
N TRP A 37 15.47 -3.79 1.73
CA TRP A 37 14.55 -4.82 1.20
C TRP A 37 15.30 -5.99 0.55
N ARG A 38 16.34 -5.70 -0.24
CA ARG A 38 17.21 -6.70 -0.85
C ARG A 38 18.00 -7.48 0.20
N GLU A 39 18.55 -6.80 1.21
CA GLU A 39 19.26 -7.44 2.32
C GLU A 39 18.37 -8.42 3.11
N TYR A 40 17.08 -8.09 3.30
CA TYR A 40 16.14 -8.98 3.98
C TYR A 40 15.71 -10.20 3.14
N ASN A 41 15.99 -10.22 1.84
CA ASN A 41 15.69 -11.33 0.93
C ASN A 41 14.28 -11.94 1.12
N VAL A 42 13.26 -11.08 1.14
CA VAL A 42 11.88 -11.44 1.53
C VAL A 42 11.16 -12.29 0.46
N GLY A 43 11.73 -12.43 -0.74
CA GLY A 43 11.18 -13.21 -1.85
C GLY A 43 9.92 -12.60 -2.50
N ILE A 44 9.56 -11.37 -2.14
CA ILE A 44 8.37 -10.69 -2.65
C ILE A 44 8.80 -9.51 -3.53
N PRO A 45 8.30 -9.41 -4.77
CA PRO A 45 8.64 -8.30 -5.67
C PRO A 45 8.14 -6.98 -5.09
N MET A 46 8.95 -5.94 -5.25
CA MET A 46 8.61 -4.58 -4.85
C MET A 46 8.63 -3.68 -6.06
N VAL A 47 7.49 -3.05 -6.35
CA VAL A 47 7.33 -2.09 -7.44
C VAL A 47 7.33 -0.69 -6.86
N VAL A 48 8.25 0.13 -7.36
CA VAL A 48 8.37 1.54 -6.99
C VAL A 48 7.87 2.40 -8.14
N LYS A 49 6.90 3.29 -7.85
CA LYS A 49 6.48 4.33 -8.79
C LYS A 49 6.91 5.69 -8.25
N LYS A 50 7.66 6.45 -9.05
CA LYS A 50 7.97 7.85 -8.74
C LYS A 50 6.70 8.68 -8.88
N SER A 51 6.43 9.51 -7.88
CA SER A 51 5.34 10.48 -7.94
C SER A 51 5.92 11.89 -7.88
N PRO A 52 6.32 12.48 -9.03
CA PRO A 52 6.62 13.90 -9.07
C PRO A 52 5.35 14.67 -8.65
N TYR A 53 5.46 15.55 -7.66
CA TYR A 53 4.39 16.46 -7.17
C TYR A 53 3.27 15.90 -6.27
N ARG A 54 3.59 15.12 -5.23
CA ARG A 54 2.63 14.68 -4.16
C ARG A 54 1.32 14.04 -4.69
N SER A 55 1.30 13.65 -5.96
CA SER A 55 0.17 13.00 -6.60
C SER A 55 0.30 11.49 -6.46
N ILE A 56 0.24 11.02 -5.21
CA ILE A 56 0.07 9.58 -4.87
C ILE A 56 -1.22 9.00 -5.53
N ARG A 57 -2.08 9.91 -6.04
CA ARG A 57 -3.45 9.76 -6.51
C ARG A 57 -3.64 8.88 -7.77
N SER A 58 -2.64 8.74 -8.64
CA SER A 58 -2.76 8.04 -9.93
C SER A 58 -1.95 6.72 -10.06
N PRO A 59 -0.72 6.59 -9.51
CA PRO A 59 0.14 5.47 -9.89
C PRO A 59 -0.34 4.11 -9.39
N LEU A 60 -1.02 4.02 -8.24
CA LEU A 60 -1.55 2.74 -7.74
C LEU A 60 -2.65 2.18 -8.65
N LEU A 61 -3.56 3.04 -9.10
CA LEU A 61 -4.63 2.58 -9.98
C LEU A 61 -4.08 2.18 -11.35
N GLN A 62 -3.20 3.00 -11.94
CA GLN A 62 -2.53 2.65 -13.20
C GLN A 62 -1.74 1.35 -13.09
N PHE A 63 -1.16 1.09 -11.91
CA PHE A 63 -0.45 -0.15 -11.64
C PHE A 63 -1.41 -1.35 -11.63
N ILE A 64 -2.51 -1.27 -10.87
CA ILE A 64 -3.52 -2.33 -10.79
C ILE A 64 -4.21 -2.57 -12.15
N GLU A 65 -4.26 -1.55 -13.02
CA GLU A 65 -4.85 -1.63 -14.36
C GLU A 65 -3.82 -1.91 -15.46
N SER A 66 -2.53 -2.07 -15.13
CA SER A 66 -1.49 -2.33 -16.12
C SER A 66 -1.54 -3.77 -16.62
N ASP A 67 -1.12 -4.02 -17.86
CA ASP A 67 -1.14 -5.38 -18.44
C ASP A 67 -0.24 -6.38 -17.68
N GLU A 68 0.79 -5.88 -16.98
CA GLU A 68 1.74 -6.70 -16.21
C GLU A 68 1.19 -7.16 -14.85
N TYR A 69 0.31 -6.36 -14.24
CA TYR A 69 -0.21 -6.59 -12.88
C TYR A 69 -1.73 -6.57 -12.79
N GLY A 70 -2.39 -6.48 -13.95
CA GLY A 70 -3.82 -6.44 -14.10
C GLY A 70 -4.42 -7.80 -13.82
N ALA A 71 -5.43 -7.81 -12.95
CA ALA A 71 -6.27 -8.99 -12.77
C ALA A 71 -6.97 -9.34 -14.09
N GLY A 72 -7.00 -10.63 -14.42
CA GLY A 72 -7.86 -11.12 -15.50
C GLY A 72 -9.34 -10.89 -15.18
N PRO A 73 -10.25 -11.12 -16.14
CA PRO A 73 -11.68 -10.87 -15.98
C PRO A 73 -12.33 -11.57 -14.78
N LYS A 74 -11.72 -12.65 -14.27
CA LYS A 74 -12.20 -13.47 -13.15
C LYS A 74 -11.38 -13.29 -11.87
N ASP A 75 -10.29 -12.53 -11.91
CA ASP A 75 -9.40 -12.36 -10.77
C ASP A 75 -9.85 -11.16 -9.93
N THR A 76 -9.61 -11.22 -8.62
CA THR A 76 -9.87 -10.10 -7.70
C THR A 76 -8.56 -9.61 -7.12
N VAL A 77 -8.27 -8.32 -7.31
CA VAL A 77 -7.11 -7.67 -6.68
C VAL A 77 -7.49 -7.24 -5.27
N THR A 78 -6.76 -7.73 -4.27
CA THR A 78 -6.93 -7.29 -2.88
C THR A 78 -5.85 -6.30 -2.50
N VAL A 79 -6.22 -5.04 -2.30
CA VAL A 79 -5.32 -3.99 -1.83
C VAL A 79 -5.29 -4.00 -0.31
N VAL A 80 -4.19 -4.46 0.27
CA VAL A 80 -3.98 -4.50 1.72
C VAL A 80 -3.19 -3.28 2.17
N MET A 81 -3.78 -2.43 3.02
CA MET A 81 -3.15 -1.19 3.49
C MET A 81 -3.07 -1.16 5.02
N PRO A 82 -1.88 -0.90 5.61
CA PRO A 82 -1.81 -0.59 7.03
C PRO A 82 -2.43 0.79 7.30
N GLN A 83 -3.25 0.89 8.34
CA GLN A 83 -3.78 2.17 8.81
C GLN A 83 -3.33 2.43 10.24
N LEU A 84 -2.63 3.54 10.43
CA LEU A 84 -2.29 4.02 11.76
C LEU A 84 -3.56 4.56 12.44
N VAL A 85 -3.84 4.09 13.65
CA VAL A 85 -4.97 4.56 14.45
C VAL A 85 -4.39 5.19 15.72
N ILE A 86 -4.53 6.51 15.83
CA ILE A 86 -4.13 7.30 16.99
C ILE A 86 -5.40 7.74 17.73
N ASN A 87 -5.35 7.84 19.06
CA ASN A 87 -6.50 8.15 19.93
C ASN A 87 -7.02 9.60 19.76
N LYS A 88 -6.21 10.52 19.22
CA LYS A 88 -6.59 11.93 18.96
C LYS A 88 -7.26 12.05 17.59
N TRP A 89 -8.60 12.06 17.59
CA TRP A 89 -9.46 12.10 16.39
C TRP A 89 -9.19 13.30 15.44
N TRP A 90 -8.72 14.44 15.95
CA TRP A 90 -8.39 15.62 15.14
C TRP A 90 -7.10 15.47 14.31
N ALA A 91 -6.13 14.66 14.77
CA ALA A 91 -4.91 14.34 14.02
C ALA A 91 -5.18 13.33 12.89
N ASN A 92 -6.15 12.41 13.07
CA ASN A 92 -6.51 11.41 12.06
C ASN A 92 -7.16 12.02 10.79
N LEU A 93 -7.85 13.16 10.92
CA LEU A 93 -8.54 13.81 9.80
C LEU A 93 -7.59 14.57 8.84
N LEU A 94 -6.45 15.04 9.36
CA LEU A 94 -5.45 15.79 8.58
C LEU A 94 -4.37 14.89 7.97
N HIS A 95 -3.98 13.81 8.66
CA HIS A 95 -2.84 13.00 8.23
C HIS A 95 -3.18 11.83 7.30
N ASN A 96 -4.45 11.39 7.23
CA ASN A 96 -4.83 10.17 6.51
C ASN A 96 -5.61 10.42 5.20
N GLN A 97 -5.56 11.64 4.66
CA GLN A 97 -6.35 12.02 3.48
C GLN A 97 -6.05 11.14 2.25
N THR A 98 -4.78 10.77 2.05
CA THR A 98 -4.36 9.93 0.91
C THR A 98 -5.05 8.57 0.88
N SER A 99 -5.25 7.90 2.03
CA SER A 99 -5.87 6.57 2.07
C SER A 99 -7.38 6.64 1.81
N LEU A 100 -8.05 7.71 2.27
CA LEU A 100 -9.46 7.95 1.99
C LEU A 100 -9.70 8.13 0.48
N PHE A 101 -8.87 8.94 -0.18
CA PHE A 101 -8.97 9.14 -1.63
C PHE A 101 -8.69 7.86 -2.44
N ILE A 102 -7.62 7.13 -2.09
CA ILE A 102 -7.30 5.84 -2.73
C ILE A 102 -8.49 4.90 -2.61
N ARG A 103 -9.09 4.80 -1.41
CA ARG A 103 -10.25 3.96 -1.16
C ARG A 103 -11.43 4.35 -2.03
N THR A 104 -11.82 5.62 -2.04
CA THR A 104 -12.94 6.11 -2.86
C THR A 104 -12.73 5.82 -4.34
N ARG A 105 -11.50 5.97 -4.85
CA ARG A 105 -11.22 5.69 -6.27
C ARG A 105 -11.23 4.20 -6.58
N LEU A 106 -10.62 3.35 -5.75
CA LEU A 106 -10.60 1.90 -5.97
C LEU A 106 -12.01 1.29 -5.89
N LEU A 107 -12.90 1.83 -5.05
CA LEU A 107 -14.30 1.40 -4.98
C LEU A 107 -15.10 1.62 -6.28
N THR A 108 -14.62 2.48 -7.18
CA THR A 108 -15.25 2.68 -8.50
C THR A 108 -14.88 1.60 -9.53
N LYS A 109 -14.01 0.65 -9.16
CA LYS A 109 -13.51 -0.40 -10.05
C LYS A 109 -14.12 -1.75 -9.68
N ARG A 110 -14.43 -2.54 -10.71
CA ARG A 110 -14.87 -3.92 -10.52
C ARG A 110 -13.67 -4.78 -10.10
N ASN A 111 -13.94 -5.84 -9.36
CA ASN A 111 -12.94 -6.85 -8.96
C ASN A 111 -11.76 -6.31 -8.13
N ILE A 112 -11.97 -5.22 -7.37
CA ILE A 112 -11.00 -4.74 -6.39
C ILE A 112 -11.60 -4.85 -4.99
N ALA A 113 -10.94 -5.61 -4.12
CA ALA A 113 -11.20 -5.62 -2.69
C ALA A 113 -10.17 -4.74 -1.97
N ILE A 114 -10.58 -4.11 -0.87
CA ILE A 114 -9.71 -3.26 -0.05
C ILE A 114 -9.76 -3.78 1.37
N VAL A 115 -8.60 -4.11 1.92
CA VAL A 115 -8.47 -4.53 3.32
C VAL A 115 -7.57 -3.56 4.07
N THR A 116 -8.10 -3.00 5.14
CA THR A 116 -7.35 -2.10 6.03
C THR A 116 -6.92 -2.85 7.27
N ILE A 117 -5.63 -2.84 7.56
CA ILE A 117 -5.05 -3.49 8.75
C ILE A 117 -4.75 -2.42 9.79
N PRO A 118 -5.51 -2.32 10.89
CA PRO A 118 -5.30 -1.31 11.90
C PRO A 118 -4.02 -1.60 12.70
N TYR A 119 -3.23 -0.55 12.91
CA TYR A 119 -2.11 -0.54 13.84
C TYR A 119 -2.39 0.53 14.91
N LEU A 120 -2.81 0.07 16.08
CA LEU A 120 -3.12 0.91 17.23
C LEU A 120 -1.81 1.33 17.90
N ILE A 121 -1.60 2.64 18.05
CA ILE A 121 -0.57 3.17 18.95
C ILE A 121 -1.31 3.63 20.20
N PHE A 122 -1.16 2.88 21.29
CA PHE A 122 -1.52 3.34 22.61
C PHE A 122 -0.37 4.24 23.08
N GLU A 123 -0.62 5.56 23.20
CA GLU A 123 0.19 6.43 24.06
C GLU A 123 -0.34 6.19 25.47
N ASP A 124 0.48 5.60 26.34
CA ASP A 124 0.28 5.65 27.80
C ASP A 124 0.70 7.03 28.32
#